data_AF-A0A0J7YLX5-F1
#
_entry.id   AF-A0A0J7YLX5-F1
#
_cell.length_a   1.000
_cell.length_b   1.000
_cell.length_c   1.000
_cell.angle_alpha   90.00
_cell.angle_beta   90.00
_cell.angle_gamma   90.00
#
_symmetry.space_group_name_H-M   'P 1'
#
loop_
_entity.id
_entity.type
_entity.pdbx_description
1 polymer ?
#
loop_
_entity_poly.entity_id
_entity_poly.type
_entity_poly.pdbx_seq_one_letter_code
_entity_poly.pdbx_strand_id
1 'polypeptide(L)'
;MRGLSYTGALRTPELSLVKKRLIVSAFARSRIEYGLAIAGHSATQLKCADSALKRLTGRCIGCRGTTLSNRLLGLVPAVSRQAQLRMTMFHRLDYQLLQPRTPQLVLRVYREAKAETRSRYGLMTRHCAFLRHLEAALPTHRHRQRLVVQRSRREWTAADDITSRVRASTAAIRALSWAGLDLKLLSLQLQDYKAAHPIAYLGGIEALTVARWMCNAIPGGQWPCPNCDGRYLVSMYHLVRCTDAVGLLGADYNAAAHLQFYQTAETAVDAMIMDLVPETQTLIELTRQDSMVVPSTLSSDAARLRERVSELALRPVNNPPDEGPVYLDATRQRRIKAIGRVLIQIVQRCGRGAGQYGRSGPGQYGRAGGPIDDHDDDHDEPADEPEVPEHRPGYDSAPTPALARLSGPPVLPPAR
;
A
#
# COMPACT_ATOMS: atom_id res chain seq x y z
N MET A 1 -14.79 8.31 -15.64
CA MET A 1 -13.99 9.10 -14.65
C MET A 1 -13.69 10.54 -15.09
N ARG A 2 -14.08 10.95 -16.32
CA ARG A 2 -13.87 12.31 -16.83
C ARG A 2 -14.46 13.41 -15.91
N GLY A 3 -15.66 13.19 -15.34
CA GLY A 3 -16.31 14.10 -14.36
C GLY A 3 -15.46 14.54 -13.16
N LEU A 4 -14.67 13.63 -12.55
CA LEU A 4 -13.77 13.98 -11.44
C LEU A 4 -12.58 14.85 -11.85
N SER A 5 -12.24 14.82 -13.14
CA SER A 5 -11.13 15.59 -13.68
C SER A 5 -11.56 17.04 -13.92
N TYR A 6 -12.81 17.25 -14.33
CA TYR A 6 -13.40 18.57 -14.57
C TYR A 6 -13.60 19.41 -13.31
N THR A 7 -13.74 18.80 -12.13
CA THR A 7 -13.89 19.56 -10.88
C THR A 7 -12.61 20.29 -10.47
N GLY A 8 -11.46 19.97 -11.07
CA GLY A 8 -10.15 20.53 -10.70
C GLY A 8 -9.63 20.08 -9.33
N ALA A 9 -10.47 19.45 -8.48
CA ALA A 9 -10.19 19.14 -7.08
C ALA A 9 -8.93 18.29 -6.87
N LEU A 10 -8.60 17.40 -7.81
CA LEU A 10 -7.40 16.58 -7.73
C LEU A 10 -6.12 17.40 -7.98
N ARG A 11 -6.20 18.50 -8.73
CA ARG A 11 -5.06 19.38 -9.08
C ARG A 11 -4.83 20.49 -8.05
N THR A 12 -5.83 20.85 -7.24
CA THR A 12 -5.76 21.92 -6.22
C THR A 12 -4.72 21.62 -5.13
N PRO A 13 -3.66 22.43 -4.95
CA PRO A 13 -2.62 22.19 -3.95
C PRO A 13 -3.10 22.43 -2.51
N GLU A 14 -4.06 23.32 -2.29
CA GLU A 14 -4.63 23.64 -0.97
C GLU A 14 -5.39 22.46 -0.37
N LEU A 15 -5.89 21.56 -1.23
CA LEU A 15 -6.57 20.35 -0.79
C LEU A 15 -5.53 19.29 -0.42
N SER A 16 -5.53 18.86 0.85
CA SER A 16 -4.67 17.78 1.32
C SER A 16 -4.85 16.50 0.48
N LEU A 17 -3.76 15.77 0.31
CA LEU A 17 -3.73 14.51 -0.42
C LEU A 17 -4.68 13.45 0.17
N VAL A 18 -4.91 13.43 1.48
CA VAL A 18 -5.89 12.52 2.12
C VAL A 18 -7.33 12.87 1.72
N LYS A 19 -7.69 14.14 1.64
CA LYS A 19 -9.02 14.56 1.10
C LYS A 19 -9.17 14.14 -0.36
N LYS A 20 -8.13 14.30 -1.19
CA LYS A 20 -8.13 13.79 -2.57
C LYS A 20 -8.25 12.27 -2.63
N ARG A 21 -7.56 11.53 -1.75
CA ARG A 21 -7.69 10.08 -1.59
C ARG A 21 -9.12 9.67 -1.26
N LEU A 22 -9.83 10.41 -0.41
CA LEU A 22 -11.24 10.11 -0.11
C LEU A 22 -12.11 10.20 -1.37
N ILE A 23 -11.92 11.24 -2.19
CA ILE A 23 -12.60 11.38 -3.49
C ILE A 23 -12.28 10.18 -4.40
N VAL A 24 -10.98 9.84 -4.55
CA VAL A 24 -10.56 8.67 -5.35
C VAL A 24 -11.16 7.37 -4.81
N SER A 25 -11.21 7.21 -3.49
CA SER A 25 -11.75 6.00 -2.87
C SER A 25 -13.27 5.90 -3.04
N ALA A 26 -13.99 6.99 -2.82
CA ALA A 26 -15.45 7.02 -2.89
C ALA A 26 -15.97 6.82 -4.33
N PHE A 27 -15.30 7.40 -5.33
CA PHE A 27 -15.82 7.44 -6.70
C PHE A 27 -15.10 6.53 -7.69
N ALA A 28 -13.79 6.31 -7.52
CA ALA A 28 -13.03 5.45 -8.43
C ALA A 28 -12.91 4.03 -7.87
N ARG A 29 -12.44 3.87 -6.62
CA ARG A 29 -12.30 2.53 -6.03
C ARG A 29 -13.64 1.82 -5.92
N SER A 30 -14.72 2.49 -5.54
CA SER A 30 -16.06 1.86 -5.48
C SER A 30 -16.47 1.19 -6.79
N ARG A 31 -16.12 1.77 -7.95
CA ARG A 31 -16.43 1.22 -9.27
C ARG A 31 -15.42 0.17 -9.72
N ILE A 32 -14.13 0.40 -9.47
CA ILE A 32 -13.03 -0.50 -9.87
C ILE A 32 -13.02 -1.76 -9.00
N GLU A 33 -13.43 -1.65 -7.73
CA GLU A 33 -13.39 -2.73 -6.73
C GLU A 33 -14.72 -3.46 -6.57
N TYR A 34 -15.72 -3.08 -7.36
CA TYR A 34 -17.01 -3.75 -7.35
C TYR A 34 -16.83 -5.24 -7.64
N GLY A 35 -17.41 -6.10 -6.80
CA GLY A 35 -17.31 -7.55 -6.96
C GLY A 35 -15.99 -8.17 -6.52
N LEU A 36 -14.95 -7.41 -6.11
CA LEU A 36 -13.68 -8.01 -5.65
C LEU A 36 -13.86 -9.04 -4.53
N ALA A 37 -14.85 -8.82 -3.65
CA ALA A 37 -15.15 -9.73 -2.54
C ALA A 37 -15.68 -11.10 -2.99
N ILE A 38 -16.24 -11.20 -4.20
CA ILE A 38 -17.06 -12.34 -4.64
C ILE A 38 -16.44 -13.01 -5.87
N ALA A 39 -15.94 -12.23 -6.82
CA ALA A 39 -15.42 -12.73 -8.09
C ALA A 39 -13.93 -13.09 -8.02
N GLY A 40 -13.57 -14.16 -8.72
CA GLY A 40 -12.20 -14.63 -8.92
C GLY A 40 -11.44 -13.81 -9.95
N HIS A 41 -11.10 -12.56 -9.63
CA HIS A 41 -10.36 -11.71 -10.56
C HIS A 41 -8.96 -12.26 -10.86
N SER A 42 -8.57 -12.21 -12.13
CA SER A 42 -7.22 -12.58 -12.56
C SER A 42 -6.19 -11.55 -12.11
N ALA A 43 -4.91 -11.96 -12.08
CA ALA A 43 -3.82 -11.03 -11.78
C ALA A 43 -3.76 -9.84 -12.77
N THR A 44 -4.14 -10.05 -14.03
CA THR A 44 -4.19 -8.99 -15.05
C THR A 44 -5.26 -7.95 -14.74
N GLN A 45 -6.47 -8.37 -14.37
CA GLN A 45 -7.55 -7.46 -13.98
C GLN A 45 -7.18 -6.62 -12.75
N LEU A 46 -6.56 -7.25 -11.74
CA LEU A 46 -6.09 -6.55 -10.55
C LEU A 46 -4.99 -5.53 -10.88
N LYS A 47 -4.08 -5.85 -11.82
CA LYS A 47 -3.08 -4.89 -12.31
C LYS A 47 -3.73 -3.72 -13.04
N CYS A 48 -4.79 -3.93 -13.82
CA CYS A 48 -5.53 -2.85 -14.48
C CYS A 48 -6.16 -1.90 -13.45
N ALA A 49 -6.74 -2.45 -12.37
CA ALA A 49 -7.24 -1.67 -11.26
C ALA A 49 -6.13 -0.81 -10.61
N ASP A 50 -4.98 -1.41 -10.31
CA ASP A 50 -3.83 -0.69 -9.74
C ASP A 50 -3.31 0.41 -10.68
N SER A 51 -3.25 0.16 -12.00
CA SER A 51 -2.86 1.14 -13.01
C SER A 51 -3.83 2.31 -13.09
N ALA A 52 -5.14 2.05 -13.01
CA ALA A 52 -6.16 3.11 -12.93
C ALA A 52 -5.99 3.97 -11.67
N LEU A 53 -5.75 3.34 -10.51
CA LEU A 53 -5.50 4.06 -9.26
C LEU A 53 -4.22 4.88 -9.34
N LYS A 54 -3.13 4.33 -9.87
CA LYS A 54 -1.88 5.05 -10.10
C LYS A 54 -2.13 6.32 -10.90
N ARG A 55 -2.85 6.24 -12.04
CA ARG A 55 -3.17 7.43 -12.85
C ARG A 55 -3.86 8.53 -12.03
N LEU A 56 -4.82 8.18 -11.18
CA LEU A 56 -5.52 9.14 -10.32
C LEU A 56 -4.62 9.71 -9.22
N THR A 57 -3.82 8.87 -8.56
CA THR A 57 -2.93 9.33 -7.49
C THR A 57 -1.81 10.20 -8.02
N GLY A 58 -1.30 9.91 -9.22
CA GLY A 58 -0.39 10.79 -9.95
C GLY A 58 -0.97 12.18 -10.18
N ARG A 59 -2.23 12.26 -10.64
CA ARG A 59 -2.95 13.55 -10.79
C ARG A 59 -3.08 14.31 -9.47
N CYS A 60 -3.27 13.61 -8.34
CA CYS A 60 -3.36 14.24 -7.02
C CYS A 60 -2.06 14.97 -6.61
N ILE A 61 -0.92 14.43 -7.04
CA ILE A 61 0.43 14.91 -6.71
C ILE A 61 0.96 15.87 -7.80
N GLY A 62 0.40 15.78 -9.02
CA GLY A 62 0.87 16.50 -10.20
C GLY A 62 2.09 15.83 -10.84
N CYS A 63 2.12 14.49 -10.87
CA CYS A 63 3.19 13.70 -11.49
C CYS A 63 2.66 12.40 -12.11
N ARG A 64 3.54 11.60 -12.74
CA ARG A 64 3.19 10.23 -13.14
C ARG A 64 2.90 9.40 -11.89
N GLY A 65 1.77 8.69 -11.91
CA GLY A 65 1.36 7.80 -10.84
C GLY A 65 2.23 6.56 -10.74
N THR A 66 2.63 6.19 -9.52
CA THR A 66 3.48 5.02 -9.26
C THR A 66 2.97 4.25 -8.05
N THR A 67 3.61 3.12 -7.75
CA THR A 67 3.32 2.40 -6.51
C THR A 67 3.62 3.26 -5.27
N LEU A 68 4.61 4.15 -5.35
CA LEU A 68 4.95 5.10 -4.28
C LEU A 68 3.82 6.11 -4.02
N SER A 69 3.12 6.58 -5.06
CA SER A 69 1.99 7.51 -4.88
C SER A 69 0.79 6.82 -4.23
N ASN A 70 0.51 5.57 -4.61
CA ASN A 70 -0.50 4.76 -3.94
C ASN A 70 -0.14 4.52 -2.46
N ARG A 71 1.12 4.16 -2.19
CA ARG A 71 1.63 3.96 -0.84
C ARG A 71 1.52 5.22 0.02
N LEU A 72 1.93 6.38 -0.52
CA LEU A 72 1.89 7.67 0.17
C LEU A 72 0.48 7.99 0.64
N LEU A 73 -0.51 7.68 -0.22
CA LEU A 73 -1.92 7.88 0.07
C LEU A 73 -2.55 6.74 0.88
N GLY A 74 -1.84 5.66 1.20
CA GLY A 74 -2.40 4.49 1.89
C GLY A 74 -3.42 3.71 1.04
N LEU A 75 -3.33 3.79 -0.28
CA LEU A 75 -4.16 3.02 -1.20
C LEU A 75 -3.51 1.67 -1.50
N VAL A 76 -3.81 0.67 -0.68
CA VAL A 76 -3.29 -0.71 -0.83
C VAL A 76 -3.58 -1.29 -2.23
N PRO A 77 -2.69 -2.15 -2.77
CA PRO A 77 -2.90 -2.76 -4.08
C PRO A 77 -4.18 -3.59 -4.14
N ALA A 78 -4.72 -3.73 -5.35
CA ALA A 78 -5.97 -4.42 -5.61
C ALA A 78 -5.97 -5.87 -5.09
N VAL A 79 -4.84 -6.59 -5.17
CA VAL A 79 -4.72 -7.96 -4.64
C VAL A 79 -4.89 -8.01 -3.12
N SER A 80 -4.25 -7.09 -2.40
CA SER A 80 -4.39 -6.97 -0.94
C SER A 80 -5.78 -6.53 -0.53
N ARG A 81 -6.38 -5.65 -1.34
CA ARG A 81 -7.74 -5.18 -1.12
C ARG A 81 -8.77 -6.29 -1.31
N GLN A 82 -8.62 -7.07 -2.37
CA GLN A 82 -9.45 -8.24 -2.65
C GLN A 82 -9.41 -9.21 -1.47
N ALA A 83 -8.20 -9.50 -0.95
CA ALA A 83 -8.03 -10.33 0.23
C ALA A 83 -8.75 -9.78 1.46
N GLN A 84 -8.60 -8.49 1.77
CA GLN A 84 -9.29 -7.84 2.90
C GLN A 84 -10.81 -7.95 2.80
N LEU A 85 -11.35 -7.69 1.61
CA LEU A 85 -12.79 -7.73 1.37
C LEU A 85 -13.33 -9.15 1.52
N ARG A 86 -12.65 -10.14 0.94
CA ARG A 86 -13.00 -11.56 1.08
C ARG A 86 -12.95 -12.02 2.53
N MET A 87 -11.90 -11.67 3.27
CA MET A 87 -11.79 -12.05 4.67
C MET A 87 -12.87 -11.43 5.53
N THR A 88 -13.18 -10.15 5.31
CA THR A 88 -14.27 -9.48 6.02
C THR A 88 -15.60 -10.17 5.72
N MET A 89 -15.85 -10.55 4.46
CA MET A 89 -17.04 -11.29 4.06
C MET A 89 -17.11 -12.67 4.74
N PHE A 90 -16.06 -13.48 4.65
CA PHE A 90 -16.03 -14.83 5.24
C PHE A 90 -16.15 -14.79 6.76
N HIS A 91 -15.44 -13.89 7.44
CA HIS A 91 -15.56 -13.74 8.89
C HIS A 91 -16.98 -13.37 9.32
N ARG A 92 -17.68 -12.51 8.57
CA ARG A 92 -19.07 -12.18 8.85
C ARG A 92 -19.99 -13.38 8.66
N LEU A 93 -19.81 -14.16 7.60
CA LEU A 93 -20.60 -15.36 7.34
C LEU A 93 -20.33 -16.46 8.39
N ASP A 94 -19.07 -16.68 8.74
CA ASP A 94 -18.66 -17.61 9.81
C ASP A 94 -19.25 -17.20 11.16
N TYR A 95 -19.19 -15.92 11.50
CA TYR A 95 -19.78 -15.40 12.73
C TYR A 95 -21.31 -15.59 12.75
N GLN A 96 -21.99 -15.32 11.64
CA GLN A 96 -23.44 -15.53 11.53
C GLN A 96 -23.84 -17.01 11.62
N LEU A 97 -23.01 -17.94 11.12
CA LEU A 97 -23.25 -19.38 11.26
C LEU A 97 -23.23 -19.87 12.72
N LEU A 98 -22.50 -19.17 13.59
CA LEU A 98 -22.41 -19.49 15.03
C LEU A 98 -23.60 -18.95 15.83
N GLN A 99 -24.41 -18.04 15.27
CA GLN A 99 -25.55 -17.47 15.98
C GLN A 99 -26.72 -18.47 16.02
N PRO A 100 -27.44 -18.59 17.15
CA PRO A 100 -28.60 -19.46 17.30
C PRO A 100 -29.83 -18.82 16.60
N ARG A 101 -29.80 -18.73 15.27
CA ARG A 101 -30.86 -18.17 14.44
C ARG A 101 -31.18 -19.12 13.29
N THR A 102 -32.42 -19.07 12.79
CA THR A 102 -32.82 -19.81 11.60
C THR A 102 -31.89 -19.45 10.43
N PRO A 103 -31.17 -20.41 9.84
CA PRO A 103 -30.14 -20.11 8.86
C PRO A 103 -30.79 -19.61 7.57
N GLN A 104 -30.54 -18.35 7.23
CA GLN A 104 -30.90 -17.75 5.95
C GLN A 104 -30.32 -18.58 4.79
N LEU A 105 -30.95 -18.53 3.61
CA LEU A 105 -30.49 -19.29 2.43
C LEU A 105 -28.99 -19.08 2.15
N VAL A 106 -28.51 -17.84 2.25
CA VAL A 106 -27.08 -17.49 2.11
C VAL A 106 -26.19 -18.28 3.07
N LEU A 107 -26.60 -18.45 4.33
CA LEU A 107 -25.82 -19.17 5.33
C LEU A 107 -25.85 -20.68 5.08
N ARG A 108 -26.98 -21.22 4.61
CA ARG A 108 -27.10 -22.63 4.21
C ARG A 108 -26.18 -22.92 3.03
N VAL A 109 -26.26 -22.13 1.95
CA VAL A 109 -25.40 -22.26 0.77
C VAL A 109 -23.93 -22.10 1.14
N TYR A 110 -23.59 -21.13 2.00
CA TYR A 110 -22.22 -20.94 2.46
C TYR A 110 -21.69 -22.14 3.26
N ARG A 111 -22.51 -22.71 4.16
CA ARG A 111 -22.16 -23.91 4.94
C ARG A 111 -21.84 -25.09 4.02
N GLU A 112 -22.71 -25.36 3.04
CA GLU A 112 -22.50 -26.44 2.06
C GLU A 112 -21.26 -26.17 1.19
N ALA A 113 -21.10 -24.94 0.68
CA ALA A 113 -19.94 -24.56 -0.12
C ALA A 113 -18.62 -24.66 0.65
N LYS A 114 -18.63 -24.46 1.96
CA LYS A 114 -17.45 -24.62 2.83
C LYS A 114 -17.10 -26.09 3.07
N ALA A 115 -18.10 -26.98 3.11
CA ALA A 115 -17.89 -28.41 3.28
C ALA A 115 -17.37 -29.07 1.98
N GLU A 116 -17.83 -28.60 0.81
CA GLU A 116 -17.45 -29.15 -0.48
C GLU A 116 -16.15 -28.53 -1.03
N THR A 117 -15.11 -29.34 -1.20
CA THR A 117 -13.78 -28.86 -1.64
C THR A 117 -13.75 -28.45 -3.11
N ARG A 118 -14.64 -28.99 -3.94
CA ARG A 118 -14.77 -28.62 -5.36
C ARG A 118 -15.68 -27.42 -5.60
N SER A 119 -16.29 -26.87 -4.56
CA SER A 119 -17.16 -25.70 -4.69
C SER A 119 -16.37 -24.48 -5.20
N ARG A 120 -17.08 -23.49 -5.74
CA ARG A 120 -16.46 -22.20 -6.12
C ARG A 120 -15.76 -21.53 -4.93
N TYR A 121 -16.26 -21.74 -3.71
CA TYR A 121 -15.61 -21.30 -2.48
C TYR A 121 -14.30 -22.06 -2.22
N GLY A 122 -14.31 -23.40 -2.32
CA GLY A 122 -13.12 -24.24 -2.16
C GLY A 122 -12.03 -23.92 -3.18
N LEU A 123 -12.40 -23.71 -4.45
CA LEU A 123 -11.46 -23.31 -5.50
C LEU A 123 -10.91 -21.89 -5.27
N MET A 124 -11.77 -20.94 -4.90
CA MET A 124 -11.36 -19.56 -4.61
C MET A 124 -10.39 -19.50 -3.44
N THR A 125 -10.59 -20.30 -2.39
CA THR A 125 -9.73 -20.31 -1.21
C THR A 125 -8.38 -20.97 -1.50
N ARG A 126 -8.35 -22.12 -2.19
CA ARG A 126 -7.11 -22.81 -2.58
C ARG A 126 -6.14 -21.94 -3.40
N HIS A 127 -6.65 -21.14 -4.32
CA HIS A 127 -5.83 -20.27 -5.17
C HIS A 127 -5.64 -18.85 -4.60
N CYS A 128 -6.10 -18.59 -3.37
CA CYS A 128 -5.98 -17.28 -2.76
C CYS A 128 -4.55 -17.06 -2.26
N ALA A 129 -3.83 -16.13 -2.89
CA ALA A 129 -2.48 -15.75 -2.45
C ALA A 129 -2.44 -15.35 -0.96
N PHE A 130 -3.49 -14.65 -0.49
CA PHE A 130 -3.63 -14.28 0.91
C PHE A 130 -3.70 -15.49 1.85
N LEU A 131 -4.49 -16.52 1.50
CA LEU A 131 -4.60 -17.69 2.36
C LEU A 131 -3.27 -18.43 2.47
N ARG A 132 -2.48 -18.50 1.39
CA ARG A 132 -1.11 -19.03 1.47
C ARG A 132 -0.22 -18.24 2.45
N HIS A 133 -0.25 -16.90 2.39
CA HIS A 133 0.50 -16.07 3.34
C HIS A 133 -0.03 -16.21 4.77
N LEU A 134 -1.35 -16.34 4.95
CA LEU A 134 -1.97 -16.58 6.25
C LEU A 134 -1.52 -17.93 6.82
N GLU A 135 -1.60 -18.99 6.03
CA GLU A 135 -1.18 -20.35 6.41
C GLU A 135 0.30 -20.40 6.77
N ALA A 136 1.16 -19.66 6.05
CA ALA A 136 2.58 -19.54 6.38
C ALA A 136 2.81 -18.78 7.71
N ALA A 137 2.03 -17.73 7.99
CA ALA A 137 2.20 -16.91 9.19
C ALA A 137 1.54 -17.51 10.45
N LEU A 138 0.46 -18.28 10.28
CA LEU A 138 -0.38 -18.77 11.37
C LEU A 138 0.35 -19.63 12.42
N PRO A 139 1.24 -20.58 12.06
CA PRO A 139 1.99 -21.36 13.03
C PRO A 139 2.82 -20.49 13.97
N THR A 140 3.50 -19.49 13.44
CA THR A 140 4.31 -18.53 14.21
C THR A 140 3.45 -17.76 15.21
N HIS A 141 2.30 -17.23 14.77
CA HIS A 141 1.40 -16.50 15.66
C HIS A 141 0.73 -17.40 16.71
N ARG A 142 0.34 -18.62 16.36
CA ARG A 142 -0.18 -19.61 17.32
C ARG A 142 0.87 -19.97 18.37
N HIS A 143 2.10 -20.24 17.95
CA HIS A 143 3.21 -20.54 18.86
C HIS A 143 3.43 -19.39 19.85
N ARG A 144 3.49 -18.14 19.36
CA ARG A 144 3.60 -16.95 20.21
C ARG A 144 2.45 -16.82 21.19
N GLN A 145 1.20 -17.01 20.74
CA GLN A 145 0.04 -16.95 21.62
C GLN A 145 0.10 -18.06 22.68
N ARG A 146 0.59 -19.26 22.33
CA ARG A 146 0.76 -20.37 23.30
C ARG A 146 1.73 -19.97 24.39
N LEU A 147 2.83 -19.29 24.06
CA LEU A 147 3.78 -18.79 25.07
C LEU A 147 3.12 -17.77 26.02
N VAL A 148 2.27 -16.88 25.51
CA VAL A 148 1.52 -15.91 26.33
C VAL A 148 0.51 -16.62 27.26
N VAL A 149 -0.22 -17.61 26.72
CA VAL A 149 -1.18 -18.44 27.48
C VAL A 149 -0.47 -19.21 28.60
N GLN A 150 0.64 -19.89 28.27
CA GLN A 150 1.46 -20.62 29.25
C GLN A 150 1.99 -19.70 30.35
N ARG A 151 2.51 -18.52 30.00
CA ARG A 151 3.00 -17.53 30.98
C ARG A 151 1.90 -17.00 31.88
N SER A 152 0.68 -16.89 31.36
CA SER A 152 -0.49 -16.45 32.14
C SER A 152 -1.17 -17.58 32.93
N ARG A 153 -0.62 -18.80 32.90
CA ARG A 153 -1.10 -19.99 33.63
C ARG A 153 -2.59 -20.27 33.43
N ARG A 154 -3.13 -19.94 32.25
CA ARG A 154 -4.51 -20.23 31.88
C ARG A 154 -4.54 -21.24 30.74
N GLU A 155 -5.70 -21.86 30.54
CA GLU A 155 -5.89 -22.77 29.42
C GLU A 155 -6.03 -22.02 28.09
N TRP A 156 -5.71 -22.75 27.02
CA TRP A 156 -5.91 -22.28 25.65
C TRP A 156 -7.40 -22.26 25.32
N THR A 157 -7.89 -21.14 24.80
CA THR A 157 -9.30 -20.95 24.47
C THR A 157 -9.52 -20.76 22.96
N ALA A 158 -10.77 -20.85 22.51
CA ALA A 158 -11.13 -20.50 21.13
C ALA A 158 -10.77 -19.03 20.80
N ALA A 159 -10.83 -18.12 21.78
CA ALA A 159 -10.44 -16.72 21.60
C ALA A 159 -8.94 -16.55 21.27
N ASP A 160 -8.08 -17.44 21.79
CA ASP A 160 -6.65 -17.45 21.46
C ASP A 160 -6.38 -17.85 20.02
N ASP A 161 -7.14 -18.82 19.50
CA ASP A 161 -7.05 -19.21 18.09
C ASP A 161 -7.52 -18.08 17.17
N ILE A 162 -8.63 -17.41 17.52
CA ILE A 162 -9.13 -16.24 16.79
C ILE A 162 -8.08 -15.12 16.81
N THR A 163 -7.52 -14.81 17.97
CA THR A 163 -6.47 -13.77 18.11
C THR A 163 -5.26 -14.08 17.24
N SER A 164 -4.81 -15.34 17.24
CA SER A 164 -3.68 -15.79 16.41
C SER A 164 -3.99 -15.63 14.92
N ARG A 165 -5.20 -16.00 14.48
CA ARG A 165 -5.64 -15.85 13.09
C ARG A 165 -5.78 -14.40 12.67
N VAL A 166 -6.29 -13.52 13.53
CA VAL A 166 -6.40 -12.08 13.25
C VAL A 166 -5.01 -11.48 13.04
N ARG A 167 -4.05 -11.77 13.94
CA ARG A 167 -2.67 -11.29 13.81
C ARG A 167 -1.99 -11.83 12.55
N ALA A 168 -2.13 -13.13 12.28
CA ALA A 168 -1.59 -13.74 11.07
C ALA A 168 -2.24 -13.17 9.78
N SER A 169 -3.53 -12.82 9.83
CA SER A 169 -4.23 -12.17 8.71
C SER A 169 -3.67 -10.78 8.44
N THR A 170 -3.42 -10.00 9.49
CA THR A 170 -2.78 -8.68 9.36
C THR A 170 -1.38 -8.80 8.76
N ALA A 171 -0.55 -9.73 9.26
CA ALA A 171 0.79 -10.00 8.73
C ALA A 171 0.73 -10.43 7.25
N ALA A 172 -0.20 -11.31 6.88
CA ALA A 172 -0.40 -11.75 5.50
C ALA A 172 -0.83 -10.62 4.56
N ILE A 173 -1.72 -9.73 5.01
CA ILE A 173 -2.12 -8.54 4.22
C ILE A 173 -0.93 -7.59 4.05
N ARG A 174 -0.11 -7.36 5.09
CA ARG A 174 1.10 -6.54 4.98
C ARG A 174 2.07 -7.10 3.97
N ALA A 175 2.32 -8.42 4.03
CA ALA A 175 3.17 -9.12 3.07
C ALA A 175 2.67 -8.96 1.62
N LEU A 176 1.36 -9.02 1.40
CA LEU A 176 0.77 -8.83 0.08
C LEU A 176 0.71 -7.38 -0.40
N SER A 177 0.78 -6.40 0.52
CA SER A 177 0.53 -5.00 0.17
C SER A 177 1.77 -4.36 -0.43
N TRP A 178 2.90 -4.44 0.25
CA TRP A 178 4.10 -3.72 -0.17
C TRP A 178 5.38 -4.54 -0.02
N ALA A 179 5.33 -5.69 0.66
CA ALA A 179 6.52 -6.52 0.83
C ALA A 179 6.92 -7.15 -0.51
N GLY A 180 8.23 -7.19 -0.78
CA GLY A 180 8.79 -7.71 -2.04
C GLY A 180 8.90 -6.68 -3.16
N LEU A 181 8.50 -5.43 -2.94
CA LEU A 181 8.80 -4.34 -3.87
C LEU A 181 10.20 -3.79 -3.56
N ASP A 182 11.15 -4.01 -4.47
CA ASP A 182 12.49 -3.44 -4.38
C ASP A 182 12.52 -2.00 -4.91
N LEU A 183 11.78 -1.13 -4.22
CA LEU A 183 11.71 0.30 -4.53
C LEU A 183 12.42 1.09 -3.45
N LYS A 184 13.54 1.69 -3.80
CA LYS A 184 14.39 2.47 -2.90
C LYS A 184 13.62 3.48 -2.02
N LEU A 185 12.74 4.29 -2.61
CA LEU A 185 11.98 5.32 -1.87
C LEU A 185 10.82 4.75 -1.03
N LEU A 186 10.53 3.46 -1.13
CA LEU A 186 9.53 2.82 -0.28
C LEU A 186 9.99 2.79 1.19
N SER A 187 11.30 2.76 1.43
CA SER A 187 11.90 2.81 2.76
C SER A 187 11.60 4.12 3.51
N LEU A 188 11.32 5.21 2.79
CA LEU A 188 10.90 6.48 3.38
C LEU A 188 9.47 6.43 3.93
N GLN A 189 8.70 5.42 3.56
CA GLN A 189 7.26 5.31 3.85
C GLN A 189 7.02 4.28 4.94
N LEU A 190 7.43 4.65 6.16
CA LEU A 190 7.42 3.77 7.32
C LEU A 190 6.04 3.53 7.95
N GLN A 191 4.98 4.23 7.54
CA GLN A 191 3.64 4.09 8.15
C GLN A 191 3.06 2.67 8.00
N ASP A 192 1.95 2.32 8.66
CA ASP A 192 1.28 1.03 8.42
C ASP A 192 0.83 0.85 6.95
N TYR A 193 0.65 -0.40 6.49
CA TYR A 193 0.38 -0.72 5.08
C TYR A 193 -0.83 0.03 4.47
N LYS A 194 -1.88 0.30 5.27
CA LYS A 194 -3.10 1.00 4.85
C LYS A 194 -3.12 2.50 5.21
N ALA A 195 -2.20 2.93 6.04
CA ALA A 195 -2.11 4.31 6.51
C ALA A 195 -1.56 5.22 5.40
N ALA A 196 -2.11 6.43 5.30
CA ALA A 196 -1.47 7.48 4.51
C ALA A 196 -0.26 8.03 5.28
N HIS A 197 0.75 8.48 4.55
CA HIS A 197 1.91 9.14 5.16
C HIS A 197 1.47 10.45 5.84
N PRO A 198 2.07 10.86 6.98
CA PRO A 198 1.78 12.12 7.66
C PRO A 198 1.69 13.36 6.76
N ILE A 199 2.59 13.47 5.78
CA ILE A 199 2.62 14.55 4.78
C ILE A 199 1.29 14.65 4.01
N ALA A 200 0.63 13.54 3.74
CA ALA A 200 -0.60 13.52 2.94
C ALA A 200 -1.78 14.21 3.64
N TYR A 201 -1.72 14.41 4.95
CA TYR A 201 -2.78 15.10 5.71
C TYR A 201 -2.74 16.62 5.57
N LEU A 202 -1.64 17.18 5.06
CA LEU A 202 -1.49 18.63 4.87
C LEU A 202 -1.70 19.03 3.41
N GLY A 203 -2.37 20.16 3.23
CA GLY A 203 -2.42 20.87 1.96
C GLY A 203 -1.28 21.89 1.86
N GLY A 204 -1.14 22.50 0.70
CA GLY A 204 -0.14 23.52 0.39
C GLY A 204 0.99 23.00 -0.48
N ILE A 205 1.74 23.95 -1.06
CA ILE A 205 2.82 23.69 -2.02
C ILE A 205 3.98 22.96 -1.33
N GLU A 206 4.25 23.25 -0.07
CA GLU A 206 5.32 22.61 0.72
C GLU A 206 5.05 21.11 0.89
N ALA A 207 3.86 20.75 1.38
CA ALA A 207 3.47 19.34 1.55
C ALA A 207 3.44 18.60 0.21
N LEU A 208 2.96 19.26 -0.85
CA LEU A 208 2.95 18.69 -2.20
C LEU A 208 4.37 18.47 -2.74
N THR A 209 5.30 19.39 -2.46
CA THR A 209 6.72 19.24 -2.85
C THR A 209 7.33 18.03 -2.16
N VAL A 210 7.08 17.85 -0.85
CA VAL A 210 7.60 16.67 -0.13
C VAL A 210 6.97 15.38 -0.66
N ALA A 211 5.67 15.39 -0.97
CA ALA A 211 5.01 14.26 -1.63
C ALA A 211 5.64 13.91 -2.98
N ARG A 212 5.99 14.93 -3.78
CA ARG A 212 6.71 14.73 -5.05
C ARG A 212 8.10 14.14 -4.84
N TRP A 213 8.83 14.58 -3.82
CA TRP A 213 10.12 13.98 -3.43
C TRP A 213 9.99 12.48 -3.19
N MET A 214 9.09 12.09 -2.28
CA MET A 214 8.85 10.69 -1.90
C MET A 214 8.37 9.80 -3.06
N CYS A 215 7.81 10.40 -4.11
CA CYS A 215 7.30 9.71 -5.29
C CYS A 215 8.25 9.78 -6.49
N ASN A 216 9.49 10.22 -6.32
CA ASN A 216 10.47 10.43 -7.39
C ASN A 216 9.98 11.38 -8.51
N ALA A 217 9.18 12.39 -8.14
CA ALA A 217 8.59 13.35 -9.07
C ALA A 217 9.30 14.71 -9.08
N ILE A 218 10.24 14.94 -8.16
CA ILE A 218 11.20 16.03 -8.28
C ILE A 218 12.41 15.43 -8.99
N PRO A 219 12.65 15.78 -10.27
CA PRO A 219 13.65 15.09 -11.04
C PRO A 219 15.05 15.37 -10.48
N GLY A 220 15.78 14.28 -10.26
CA GLY A 220 17.17 14.26 -10.69
C GLY A 220 17.18 14.25 -12.22
N GLY A 221 17.70 15.30 -12.84
CA GLY A 221 17.92 15.38 -14.27
C GLY A 221 19.30 14.91 -14.72
N GLN A 222 19.40 14.35 -15.93
CA GLN A 222 20.69 14.12 -16.59
C GLN A 222 21.27 15.42 -17.19
N TRP A 223 21.26 16.51 -16.43
CA TRP A 223 21.87 17.78 -16.84
C TRP A 223 22.89 18.26 -15.80
N PRO A 224 23.91 19.03 -16.23
CA PRO A 224 24.91 19.59 -15.33
C PRO A 224 24.28 20.52 -14.27
N CYS A 225 24.71 20.40 -13.03
CA CYS A 225 24.24 21.24 -11.93
C CYS A 225 24.82 22.65 -12.04
N PRO A 226 23.99 23.71 -12.13
CA PRO A 226 24.48 25.08 -12.22
C PRO A 226 25.19 25.55 -10.95
N ASN A 227 24.82 25.03 -9.77
CA ASN A 227 25.46 25.38 -8.50
C ASN A 227 26.84 24.72 -8.32
N CYS A 228 27.19 23.74 -9.16
CA CYS A 228 28.49 23.08 -9.15
C CYS A 228 29.28 23.34 -10.44
N ASP A 229 28.98 24.42 -11.16
CA ASP A 229 29.61 24.76 -12.44
C ASP A 229 29.57 23.59 -13.45
N GLY A 230 28.50 22.79 -13.39
CA GLY A 230 28.28 21.63 -14.23
C GLY A 230 29.13 20.39 -13.95
N ARG A 231 29.93 20.37 -12.88
CA ARG A 231 30.79 19.23 -12.52
C ARG A 231 30.03 17.94 -12.19
N TYR A 232 28.77 18.06 -11.76
CA TYR A 232 27.93 16.93 -11.36
C TYR A 232 26.59 16.98 -12.08
N LEU A 233 26.06 15.81 -12.43
CA LEU A 233 24.68 15.69 -12.91
C LEU A 233 23.70 15.86 -11.75
N VAL A 234 22.59 16.55 -12.02
CA VAL A 234 21.55 16.79 -11.03
C VAL A 234 20.84 15.47 -10.70
N SER A 235 21.14 14.86 -9.57
CA SER A 235 20.33 13.78 -9.01
C SER A 235 19.62 14.26 -7.74
N MET A 236 18.54 13.58 -7.32
CA MET A 236 17.89 13.83 -6.03
C MET A 236 18.92 13.89 -4.88
N TYR A 237 19.89 12.96 -4.87
CA TYR A 237 20.93 12.89 -3.85
C TYR A 237 21.99 14.00 -3.98
N HIS A 238 22.34 14.35 -5.22
CA HIS A 238 23.22 15.47 -5.48
C HIS A 238 22.58 16.78 -4.99
N LEU A 239 21.31 17.01 -5.30
CA LEU A 239 20.56 18.19 -4.92
C LEU A 239 20.68 18.50 -3.42
N VAL A 240 20.50 17.48 -2.56
CA VAL A 240 20.56 17.66 -1.09
C VAL A 240 21.98 17.95 -0.58
N ARG A 241 22.99 17.31 -1.17
CA ARG A 241 24.40 17.51 -0.77
C ARG A 241 24.94 18.85 -1.27
N CYS A 242 24.61 19.21 -2.49
CA CYS A 242 25.07 20.41 -3.19
C CYS A 242 24.66 21.71 -2.49
N THR A 243 23.49 21.72 -1.86
CA THR A 243 22.89 22.92 -1.27
C THR A 243 23.02 23.02 0.24
N ASP A 244 23.72 22.05 0.85
CA ASP A 244 23.78 21.85 2.30
C ASP A 244 22.38 21.87 2.95
N ALA A 245 21.60 20.82 2.70
CA ALA A 245 20.25 20.75 3.26
C ALA A 245 20.21 20.73 4.78
N VAL A 246 21.28 20.34 5.47
CA VAL A 246 21.38 20.41 6.93
C VAL A 246 21.38 21.88 7.36
N GLY A 247 22.23 22.70 6.74
CA GLY A 247 22.25 24.14 6.94
C GLY A 247 20.90 24.80 6.61
N LEU A 248 20.25 24.38 5.52
CA LEU A 248 18.93 24.92 5.12
C LEU A 248 17.78 24.51 6.07
N LEU A 249 17.82 23.32 6.65
CA LEU A 249 16.84 22.87 7.64
C LEU A 249 17.00 23.62 8.97
N GLY A 250 18.23 24.03 9.32
CA GLY A 250 18.51 24.85 10.50
C GLY A 250 17.94 24.25 11.78
N ALA A 251 17.11 24.99 12.50
CA ALA A 251 16.48 24.53 13.75
C ALA A 251 15.48 23.37 13.58
N ASP A 252 14.98 23.14 12.36
CA ASP A 252 14.06 22.03 12.08
C ASP A 252 14.81 20.70 11.77
N TYR A 253 16.15 20.74 11.70
CA TYR A 253 16.98 19.54 11.56
C TYR A 253 17.08 18.77 12.88
N ASN A 254 16.73 17.48 12.85
CA ASN A 254 16.83 16.58 14.00
C ASN A 254 18.01 15.61 13.82
N ALA A 255 19.15 15.92 14.45
CA ALA A 255 20.34 15.07 14.38
C ALA A 255 20.12 13.65 14.92
N ALA A 256 19.29 13.50 15.97
CA ALA A 256 18.99 12.20 16.55
C ALA A 256 18.23 11.30 15.58
N ALA A 257 17.23 11.85 14.88
CA ALA A 257 16.50 11.10 13.85
C ALA A 257 17.39 10.76 12.64
N HIS A 258 18.29 11.67 12.24
CA HIS A 258 19.26 11.37 11.18
C HIS A 258 20.19 10.21 11.56
N LEU A 259 20.65 10.17 12.81
CA LEU A 259 21.44 9.04 13.32
C LEU A 259 20.61 7.75 13.38
N GLN A 260 19.36 7.81 13.86
CA GLN A 260 18.45 6.67 13.94
C GLN A 260 18.22 6.01 12.58
N PHE A 261 18.09 6.80 11.52
CA PHE A 261 17.83 6.32 10.16
C PHE A 261 19.07 6.27 9.27
N TYR A 262 20.28 6.40 9.83
CA TYR A 262 21.53 6.50 9.06
C TYR A 262 21.75 5.38 8.04
N GLN A 263 21.31 4.15 8.35
CA GLN A 263 21.45 2.99 7.46
C GLN A 263 20.44 2.97 6.30
N THR A 264 19.38 3.78 6.36
CA THR A 264 18.24 3.74 5.43
C THR A 264 18.04 5.05 4.69
N ALA A 265 18.25 6.18 5.38
CA ALA A 265 18.17 7.51 4.81
C ALA A 265 19.47 7.83 4.08
N GLU A 266 19.37 8.29 2.83
CA GLU A 266 20.55 8.69 2.05
C GLU A 266 20.91 10.16 2.21
N THR A 267 19.97 10.93 2.75
CA THR A 267 20.07 12.36 2.93
C THR A 267 19.41 12.80 4.23
N ALA A 268 19.82 13.96 4.74
CA ALA A 268 19.18 14.56 5.92
C ALA A 268 17.67 14.77 5.71
N VAL A 269 17.26 15.12 4.49
CA VAL A 269 15.83 15.30 4.14
C VAL A 269 15.08 13.98 4.27
N ASP A 270 15.64 12.87 3.78
CA ASP A 270 15.03 11.55 3.87
C ASP A 270 14.82 11.13 5.33
N ALA A 271 15.84 11.32 6.18
CA ALA A 271 15.71 11.05 7.60
C ALA A 271 14.63 11.92 8.25
N MET A 272 14.55 13.20 7.88
CA MET A 272 13.51 14.09 8.42
C MET A 272 12.11 13.68 7.97
N ILE A 273 11.96 13.15 6.75
CA ILE A 273 10.68 12.61 6.26
C ILE A 273 10.29 11.35 7.05
N MET A 274 11.24 10.44 7.28
CA MET A 274 11.01 9.20 8.03
C MET A 274 10.58 9.51 9.48
N ASP A 275 11.19 10.51 10.12
CA ASP A 275 10.88 10.96 11.48
C ASP A 275 9.48 11.59 11.63
N LEU A 276 8.79 11.89 10.53
CA LEU A 276 7.41 12.37 10.60
C LEU A 276 6.42 11.28 11.00
N VAL A 277 6.75 10.02 10.75
CA VAL A 277 5.89 8.87 11.08
C VAL A 277 6.00 8.61 12.58
N PRO A 278 4.89 8.69 13.35
CA PRO A 278 4.94 8.38 14.77
C PRO A 278 5.48 6.98 15.01
N GLU A 279 6.30 6.81 16.06
CA GLU A 279 6.94 5.53 16.38
C GLU A 279 5.91 4.39 16.49
N THR A 280 4.76 4.67 17.13
CA THR A 280 3.60 3.77 17.28
C THR A 280 2.99 3.30 15.96
N GLN A 281 3.24 4.04 14.87
CA GLN A 281 2.74 3.77 13.53
C GLN A 281 3.83 3.30 12.56
N THR A 282 5.09 3.23 13.00
CA THR A 282 6.18 2.74 12.16
C THR A 282 6.04 1.25 11.90
N LEU A 283 6.31 0.81 10.67
CA LEU A 283 6.22 -0.58 10.24
C LEU A 283 7.16 -1.45 11.08
N ILE A 284 8.33 -0.92 11.45
CA ILE A 284 9.29 -1.60 12.31
C ILE A 284 8.64 -1.87 13.67
N GLU A 285 8.08 -0.86 14.33
CA GLU A 285 7.46 -1.05 15.64
C GLU A 285 6.19 -1.90 15.56
N LEU A 286 5.35 -1.72 14.53
CA LEU A 286 4.16 -2.54 14.30
C LEU A 286 4.52 -4.02 14.06
N THR A 287 5.59 -4.27 13.30
CA THR A 287 6.10 -5.63 13.06
C THR A 287 6.78 -6.18 14.33
N ARG A 288 7.44 -5.31 15.12
CA ARG A 288 8.01 -5.67 16.42
C ARG A 288 6.90 -6.05 17.39
N GLN A 289 5.82 -5.28 17.51
CA GLN A 289 4.65 -5.59 18.34
C GLN A 289 4.01 -6.91 17.91
N ASP A 290 3.93 -7.19 16.61
CA ASP A 290 3.50 -8.49 16.10
C ASP A 290 4.50 -9.62 16.39
N SER A 291 5.77 -9.27 16.62
CA SER A 291 6.90 -10.16 16.91
C SER A 291 7.27 -10.30 18.38
N MET A 292 6.76 -9.42 19.26
CA MET A 292 7.12 -9.39 20.66
C MET A 292 6.53 -10.61 21.37
N VAL A 293 7.44 -11.44 21.86
CA VAL A 293 7.20 -12.32 23.00
C VAL A 293 7.20 -11.42 24.23
N VAL A 294 6.02 -11.18 24.83
CA VAL A 294 5.83 -10.29 26.00
C VAL A 294 6.90 -10.59 27.07
N PRO A 295 7.85 -9.69 27.37
CA PRO A 295 8.88 -9.93 28.39
C PRO A 295 8.31 -10.22 29.78
N SER A 296 9.04 -11.03 30.54
CA SER A 296 8.61 -11.83 31.68
C SER A 296 8.38 -11.09 33.01
N THR A 297 8.11 -9.79 33.02
CA THR A 297 8.10 -9.03 34.28
C THR A 297 7.03 -7.94 34.31
N LEU A 298 5.75 -8.28 34.48
CA LEU A 298 4.78 -7.33 35.01
C LEU A 298 3.81 -7.99 36.00
N SER A 299 4.09 -7.69 37.27
CA SER A 299 3.22 -7.74 38.44
C SER A 299 1.88 -7.07 38.18
N SER A 300 0.81 -7.59 38.81
CA SER A 300 -0.54 -7.04 39.12
C SER A 300 -1.36 -6.26 38.07
N ASP A 301 -0.77 -5.62 37.06
CA ASP A 301 -1.47 -4.91 35.98
C ASP A 301 -1.99 -5.84 34.87
N ALA A 302 -1.67 -7.15 34.95
CA ALA A 302 -2.07 -8.15 33.97
C ALA A 302 -3.60 -8.34 33.85
N ALA A 303 -4.38 -7.96 34.86
CA ALA A 303 -5.85 -7.95 34.80
C ALA A 303 -6.38 -6.76 33.96
N ARG A 304 -5.84 -5.55 34.20
CA ARG A 304 -6.13 -4.36 33.37
C ARG A 304 -5.64 -4.51 31.93
N LEU A 305 -4.52 -5.20 31.73
CA LEU A 305 -4.02 -5.53 30.40
C LEU A 305 -4.92 -6.55 29.69
N ARG A 306 -5.46 -7.55 30.39
CA ARG A 306 -6.42 -8.53 29.83
C ARG A 306 -7.74 -7.89 29.43
N GLU A 307 -8.25 -6.95 30.23
CA GLU A 307 -9.47 -6.20 29.92
C GLU A 307 -9.26 -5.29 28.69
N ARG A 308 -8.14 -4.55 28.64
CA ARG A 308 -7.76 -3.74 27.46
C ARG A 308 -7.49 -4.59 26.21
N VAL A 309 -6.87 -5.76 26.35
CA VAL A 309 -6.59 -6.67 25.22
C VAL A 309 -7.87 -7.35 24.70
N SER A 310 -8.81 -7.71 25.57
CA SER A 310 -10.13 -8.22 25.16
C SER A 310 -11.00 -7.13 24.50
N GLU A 311 -10.95 -5.88 24.99
CA GLU A 311 -11.58 -4.74 24.30
C GLU A 311 -10.91 -4.42 22.95
N LEU A 312 -9.58 -4.51 22.85
CA LEU A 312 -8.83 -4.29 21.60
C LEU A 312 -9.01 -5.43 20.59
N ALA A 313 -9.25 -6.66 21.03
CA ALA A 313 -9.44 -7.84 20.18
C ALA A 313 -10.85 -7.95 19.59
N LEU A 314 -11.85 -7.32 20.21
CA LEU A 314 -13.25 -7.28 19.72
C LEU A 314 -13.64 -5.96 19.07
N ARG A 315 -12.85 -4.89 19.24
CA ARG A 315 -12.97 -3.74 18.35
C ARG A 315 -12.64 -4.24 16.94
N PRO A 316 -13.48 -3.95 15.90
CA PRO A 316 -12.94 -3.96 14.54
C PRO A 316 -11.64 -3.17 14.59
N VAL A 317 -10.61 -3.56 13.81
CA VAL A 317 -9.31 -2.86 13.74
C VAL A 317 -9.55 -1.42 13.26
N ASN A 318 -10.12 -0.62 14.13
CA ASN A 318 -10.11 0.80 14.14
C ASN A 318 -8.65 1.13 14.33
N ASN A 319 -8.26 2.13 13.56
CA ASN A 319 -6.90 2.61 13.44
C ASN A 319 -6.21 2.69 14.81
N PRO A 320 -4.86 2.59 14.85
CA PRO A 320 -4.07 2.73 16.08
C PRO A 320 -4.60 3.88 16.95
N PRO A 321 -4.49 3.77 18.29
CA PRO A 321 -5.06 4.74 19.24
C PRO A 321 -4.83 6.16 18.75
N ASP A 322 -5.87 7.00 18.84
CA ASP A 322 -5.89 8.42 18.46
C ASP A 322 -4.74 9.20 19.13
N GLU A 323 -3.53 9.06 18.60
CA GLU A 323 -2.69 10.23 18.42
C GLU A 323 -3.52 11.14 17.51
N GLY A 324 -3.96 12.27 18.07
CA GLY A 324 -4.79 13.22 17.36
C GLY A 324 -4.27 13.38 15.93
N PRO A 325 -5.16 13.36 14.92
CA PRO A 325 -4.76 13.23 13.54
C PRO A 325 -3.69 14.26 13.19
N VAL A 326 -2.69 13.87 12.39
CA VAL A 326 -1.47 14.65 12.06
C VAL A 326 -1.73 16.14 11.76
N TYR A 327 -2.91 16.50 11.24
CA TYR A 327 -3.33 17.89 11.03
C TYR A 327 -3.64 18.70 12.30
N LEU A 328 -3.58 18.10 13.49
CA LEU A 328 -3.72 18.76 14.79
C LEU A 328 -2.37 19.00 15.48
N ASP A 329 -1.31 18.32 15.03
CA ASP A 329 0.04 18.47 15.58
C ASP A 329 0.77 19.65 14.91
N ALA A 330 0.81 20.78 15.60
CA ALA A 330 1.45 22.00 15.11
C ALA A 330 2.97 21.84 14.88
N THR A 331 3.63 21.01 15.68
CA THR A 331 5.07 20.74 15.56
C THR A 331 5.34 19.96 14.28
N ARG A 332 4.59 18.87 14.04
CA ARG A 332 4.73 18.07 12.82
C ARG A 332 4.35 18.87 11.57
N GLN A 333 3.33 19.73 11.66
CA GLN A 333 2.99 20.66 10.58
C GLN A 333 4.12 21.62 10.23
N ARG A 334 4.74 22.23 11.24
CA ARG A 334 5.89 23.12 11.06
C ARG A 334 7.03 22.40 10.37
N ARG A 335 7.36 21.19 10.82
CA ARG A 335 8.43 20.38 10.22
C ARG A 335 8.15 19.99 8.78
N ILE A 336 6.92 19.58 8.44
CA ILE A 336 6.53 19.30 7.05
C ILE A 336 6.72 20.54 6.16
N LYS A 337 6.27 21.71 6.64
CA LYS A 337 6.46 22.98 5.91
C LYS A 337 7.94 23.33 5.77
N ALA A 338 8.75 23.14 6.81
CA ALA A 338 10.19 23.36 6.77
C ALA A 338 10.88 22.49 5.71
N ILE A 339 10.64 21.17 5.73
CA ILE A 339 11.16 20.24 4.74
C ILE A 339 10.74 20.65 3.33
N GLY A 340 9.46 20.99 3.13
CA GLY A 340 8.96 21.44 1.83
C GLY A 340 9.61 22.75 1.34
N ARG A 341 9.79 23.74 2.21
CA ARG A 341 10.52 24.98 1.88
C ARG A 341 11.96 24.70 1.48
N VAL A 342 12.66 23.85 2.23
CA VAL A 342 14.03 23.43 1.90
C VAL A 342 14.04 22.78 0.52
N LEU A 343 13.18 21.80 0.26
CA LEU A 343 13.10 21.15 -1.05
C LEU A 343 12.83 22.13 -2.20
N ILE A 344 11.94 23.11 -2.00
CA ILE A 344 11.69 24.17 -2.99
C ILE A 344 12.99 24.97 -3.27
N GLN A 345 13.71 25.39 -2.22
CA GLN A 345 14.97 26.12 -2.37
C GLN A 345 16.05 25.29 -3.06
N ILE A 346 16.17 24.02 -2.70
CA ILE A 346 17.11 23.08 -3.30
C ILE A 346 16.87 22.98 -4.81
N VAL A 347 15.61 22.76 -5.21
CA VAL A 347 15.21 22.69 -6.62
C VAL A 347 15.45 24.02 -7.32
N GLN A 348 15.19 25.15 -6.67
CA GLN A 348 15.43 26.48 -7.25
C GLN A 348 16.91 26.82 -7.43
N ARG A 349 17.81 26.28 -6.60
CA ARG A 349 19.26 26.52 -6.72
C ARG A 349 19.90 25.63 -7.78
N CYS A 350 19.53 24.37 -7.82
CA CYS A 350 20.23 23.35 -8.61
C CYS A 350 19.41 22.81 -9.80
N GLY A 351 18.10 23.07 -9.86
CA GLY A 351 17.20 22.57 -10.90
C GLY A 351 16.93 23.54 -12.06
N ARG A 352 17.52 24.74 -12.06
CA ARG A 352 17.25 25.79 -13.08
C ARG A 352 17.59 25.40 -14.53
N GLY A 353 18.33 24.31 -14.75
CA GLY A 353 18.65 23.79 -16.09
C GLY A 353 17.53 23.00 -16.79
N ALA A 354 16.44 22.65 -16.07
CA ALA A 354 15.33 21.88 -16.64
C ALA A 354 14.62 22.60 -17.82
N GLY A 355 14.78 23.92 -17.94
CA GLY A 355 14.19 24.72 -19.02
C GLY A 355 14.94 24.70 -20.35
N GLN A 356 16.19 24.22 -20.40
CA GLN A 356 17.04 24.33 -21.61
C GLN A 356 17.55 23.00 -22.17
N TYR A 357 17.71 21.94 -21.37
CA TYR A 357 18.32 20.68 -21.86
C TYR A 357 17.41 19.44 -21.74
N GLY A 358 16.12 19.63 -21.43
CA GLY A 358 15.10 18.57 -21.44
C GLY A 358 14.15 18.61 -22.64
N ARG A 359 14.40 19.46 -23.64
CA ARG A 359 13.63 19.47 -24.90
C ARG A 359 14.23 18.50 -25.91
N SER A 360 13.93 17.23 -25.74
CA SER A 360 13.72 16.34 -26.88
C SER A 360 12.21 16.35 -27.16
N GLY A 361 11.76 17.24 -28.04
CA GLY A 361 10.37 17.33 -28.52
C GLY A 361 9.63 18.62 -28.12
N PRO A 362 9.01 19.36 -29.07
CA PRO A 362 8.36 20.64 -28.79
C PRO A 362 6.97 20.40 -28.18
N GLY A 363 6.72 20.98 -27.00
CA GLY A 363 5.40 20.99 -26.37
C GLY A 363 5.42 21.85 -25.12
N GLN A 364 4.78 23.01 -25.20
CA GLN A 364 4.77 24.09 -24.22
C GLN A 364 4.30 23.66 -22.82
N TYR A 365 5.08 23.96 -21.77
CA TYR A 365 4.51 24.24 -20.45
C TYR A 365 5.29 25.38 -19.80
N GLY A 366 4.66 26.55 -19.75
CA GLY A 366 5.23 27.74 -19.13
C GLY A 366 4.47 29.03 -19.43
N ARG A 367 3.14 29.06 -19.29
CA ARG A 367 2.42 30.31 -19.02
C ARG A 367 1.21 30.04 -18.12
N ALA A 368 1.08 30.86 -17.10
CA ALA A 368 -0.09 30.94 -16.24
C ALA A 368 -1.34 31.24 -17.09
N GLY A 369 -2.45 30.56 -16.78
CA GLY A 369 -3.79 30.88 -17.29
C GLY A 369 -4.07 30.50 -18.74
N GLY A 370 -4.65 29.32 -18.95
CA GLY A 370 -5.23 28.87 -20.22
C GLY A 370 -5.82 27.47 -20.08
N PRO A 371 -6.93 27.14 -20.76
CA PRO A 371 -7.59 25.84 -20.62
C PRO A 371 -6.67 24.75 -21.15
N ILE A 372 -6.58 23.66 -20.38
CA ILE A 372 -5.86 22.46 -20.81
C ILE A 372 -6.74 21.81 -21.87
N ASP A 373 -6.38 21.97 -23.14
CA ASP A 373 -6.91 21.14 -24.21
C ASP A 373 -6.37 19.72 -24.01
N ASP A 374 -7.25 18.87 -23.47
CA ASP A 374 -7.09 17.44 -23.43
C ASP A 374 -7.24 16.91 -24.87
N HIS A 375 -6.12 16.74 -25.59
CA HIS A 375 -6.10 15.75 -26.67
C HIS A 375 -6.16 14.37 -26.00
N ASP A 376 -7.39 13.90 -25.83
CA ASP A 376 -7.73 12.50 -25.64
C ASP A 376 -7.25 11.75 -26.90
N ASP A 377 -6.07 11.12 -26.85
CA ASP A 377 -5.74 10.01 -27.73
C ASP A 377 -6.62 8.80 -27.32
N ASP A 378 -7.90 8.90 -27.68
CA ASP A 378 -8.86 7.79 -27.72
C ASP A 378 -8.50 6.92 -28.94
N HIS A 379 -7.49 6.06 -28.79
CA HIS A 379 -7.42 4.82 -29.56
C HIS A 379 -8.06 3.71 -28.73
N ASP A 380 -9.40 3.73 -28.70
CA ASP A 380 -10.20 2.55 -28.40
C ASP A 380 -10.21 1.68 -29.68
N GLU A 381 -9.29 0.72 -29.75
CA GLU A 381 -9.54 -0.48 -30.56
C GLU A 381 -10.67 -1.26 -29.86
N PRO A 382 -11.80 -1.56 -30.52
CA PRO A 382 -12.80 -2.44 -29.95
C PRO A 382 -12.17 -3.83 -29.82
N ALA A 383 -12.05 -4.32 -28.58
CA ALA A 383 -11.78 -5.72 -28.35
C ALA A 383 -12.94 -6.53 -28.92
N ASP A 384 -12.66 -7.34 -29.93
CA ASP A 384 -13.58 -8.34 -30.48
C ASP A 384 -14.28 -9.08 -29.34
N GLU A 385 -15.61 -9.02 -29.36
CA GLU A 385 -16.45 -9.84 -28.51
C GLU A 385 -16.13 -11.31 -28.79
N PRO A 386 -15.82 -12.14 -27.77
CA PRO A 386 -15.78 -13.58 -28.00
C PRO A 386 -17.21 -14.04 -28.25
N GLU A 387 -17.50 -14.39 -29.51
CA GLU A 387 -18.73 -15.08 -29.91
C GLU A 387 -19.01 -16.23 -28.95
N VAL A 388 -20.22 -16.21 -28.38
CA VAL A 388 -20.78 -17.30 -27.60
C VAL A 388 -21.14 -18.41 -28.59
N PRO A 389 -20.52 -19.61 -28.54
CA PRO A 389 -20.94 -20.69 -29.42
C PRO A 389 -22.29 -21.21 -28.93
N GLU A 390 -23.31 -21.02 -29.76
CA GLU A 390 -24.63 -21.59 -29.56
C GLU A 390 -24.56 -23.12 -29.41
N HIS A 391 -25.29 -23.58 -28.41
CA HIS A 391 -25.47 -24.97 -28.07
C HIS A 391 -26.33 -25.66 -29.13
N ARG A 392 -25.82 -26.70 -29.81
CA ARG A 392 -26.66 -27.72 -30.47
C ARG A 392 -26.29 -29.14 -30.01
N PRO A 393 -27.27 -30.03 -29.82
CA PRO A 393 -27.06 -31.38 -29.26
C PRO A 393 -27.00 -32.49 -30.32
N GLY A 394 -26.37 -33.63 -29.98
CA GLY A 394 -26.44 -34.91 -30.71
C GLY A 394 -25.10 -35.67 -30.75
N TYR A 395 -24.85 -36.63 -29.84
CA TYR A 395 -24.95 -38.11 -30.03
C TYR A 395 -23.86 -38.69 -30.98
N ASP A 396 -22.78 -39.26 -30.43
CA ASP A 396 -22.46 -40.71 -30.28
C ASP A 396 -21.25 -41.03 -31.19
N SER A 397 -20.10 -41.54 -30.74
CA SER A 397 -19.90 -42.93 -30.31
C SER A 397 -18.47 -43.10 -29.75
N ALA A 398 -18.30 -44.09 -28.88
CA ALA A 398 -17.14 -44.34 -28.02
C ALA A 398 -15.98 -45.13 -28.71
N PRO A 399 -15.15 -45.95 -28.02
CA PRO A 399 -13.77 -45.60 -27.64
C PRO A 399 -12.73 -46.67 -28.10
N THR A 400 -11.42 -46.41 -28.03
CA THR A 400 -10.34 -47.38 -27.67
C THR A 400 -8.91 -46.79 -27.76
N PRO A 401 -7.85 -47.43 -27.20
CA PRO A 401 -6.81 -46.74 -26.45
C PRO A 401 -5.35 -47.05 -26.91
N ALA A 402 -4.41 -46.53 -26.11
CA ALA A 402 -3.16 -47.18 -25.67
C ALA A 402 -1.81 -46.71 -26.24
N LEU A 403 -0.83 -46.83 -25.32
CA LEU A 403 0.63 -46.85 -25.45
C LEU A 403 1.37 -45.50 -25.62
N ALA A 404 2.59 -45.28 -25.11
CA ALA A 404 3.38 -45.69 -23.95
C ALA A 404 4.79 -45.10 -24.15
N ARG A 405 5.40 -44.58 -23.07
CA ARG A 405 6.86 -44.30 -22.87
C ARG A 405 7.45 -43.16 -23.76
N LEU A 406 8.30 -42.27 -23.27
CA LEU A 406 9.62 -42.50 -22.68
C LEU A 406 10.09 -41.34 -21.77
N SER A 407 10.94 -41.75 -20.84
CA SER A 407 11.62 -41.01 -19.77
C SER A 407 12.81 -40.17 -20.27
N GLY A 408 13.18 -39.12 -19.53
CA GLY A 408 14.54 -38.56 -19.52
C GLY A 408 14.62 -37.15 -18.88
N PRO A 409 15.43 -36.93 -17.83
CA PRO A 409 15.65 -35.59 -17.25
C PRO A 409 16.73 -34.80 -18.02
N PRO A 410 16.68 -33.45 -18.02
CA PRO A 410 17.62 -32.63 -18.77
C PRO A 410 18.98 -32.50 -18.07
N VAL A 411 20.04 -32.66 -18.86
CA VAL A 411 21.46 -32.44 -18.51
C VAL A 411 21.76 -30.93 -18.50
N LEU A 412 22.41 -30.43 -17.44
CA LEU A 412 22.93 -29.06 -17.37
C LEU A 412 24.33 -28.97 -18.02
N PRO A 413 24.67 -27.86 -18.71
CA PRO A 413 26.00 -27.64 -19.27
C PRO A 413 27.01 -27.18 -18.20
N PRO A 414 28.33 -27.36 -18.44
CA PRO A 414 29.38 -27.05 -17.48
C PRO A 414 29.63 -25.56 -17.33
N ALA A 415 29.97 -25.14 -16.11
CA ALA A 415 30.37 -23.78 -15.78
C ALA A 415 31.74 -23.42 -16.38
N ARG A 416 31.88 -22.16 -16.80
CA ARG A 416 33.15 -21.44 -16.89
C ARG A 416 33.00 -20.10 -16.19
#